data_AF-A0A353PTF8-F1
#
_entry.id   AF-A0A353PTF8-F1
#
_cell.length_a   1.000
_cell.length_b   1.000
_cell.length_c   1.000
_cell.angle_alpha   90.00
_cell.angle_beta   90.00
_cell.angle_gamma   90.00
#
_symmetry.space_group_name_H-M   'P 1'
#
loop_
_entity.id
_entity.type
_entity.pdbx_description
1 polymer ?
#
loop_
_entity_poly.entity_id
_entity_poly.type
_entity_poly.pdbx_seq_one_letter_code
_entity_poly.pdbx_strand_id
1 'polypeptide(L)' 'FQDNPGAMMQAGIAYATEQIIDLIANGIRGVHIYSMNKPDITAAIMHNISHIVEAVNAEAHV' A
#
# COMPACT_ATOMS: atom_id res chain seq x y z
N PHE A 1 -19.71 -1.75 2.67
CA PHE A 1 -19.33 -2.89 1.80
C PHE A 1 -19.58 -4.26 2.43
N GLN A 2 -20.26 -4.36 3.58
CA GLN A 2 -20.29 -5.57 4.40
C GLN A 2 -20.86 -6.81 3.68
N ASP A 3 -21.85 -6.62 2.81
CA ASP A 3 -22.53 -7.71 2.11
C ASP A 3 -22.00 -7.97 0.70
N ASN A 4 -20.90 -7.31 0.31
CA ASN A 4 -20.25 -7.50 -1.00
C ASN A 4 -18.75 -7.77 -0.79
N PRO A 5 -18.31 -9.04 -0.87
CA PRO A 5 -16.91 -9.41 -0.66
C PRO A 5 -15.93 -8.70 -1.59
N GLY A 6 -16.30 -8.50 -2.86
CA GLY A 6 -15.45 -7.81 -3.84
C GLY A 6 -15.28 -6.34 -3.49
N ALA A 7 -16.37 -5.66 -3.10
CA ALA A 7 -16.31 -4.27 -2.67
C ALA A 7 -15.55 -4.11 -1.34
N MET A 8 -15.68 -5.06 -0.41
CA MET A 8 -14.92 -5.07 0.84
C MET A 8 -13.42 -5.23 0.58
N MET A 9 -13.03 -6.14 -0.32
CA MET A 9 -11.63 -6.33 -0.72
C MET A 9 -11.07 -5.06 -1.36
N GLN A 10 -11.78 -4.45 -2.31
CA GLN A 10 -11.35 -3.21 -2.95
C GLN A 10 -11.19 -2.06 -1.94
N ALA A 11 -12.15 -1.90 -1.03
CA ALA A 11 -12.06 -0.90 0.03
C ALA A 11 -10.87 -1.14 0.96
N GLY A 12 -10.58 -2.39 1.32
CA GLY A 12 -9.41 -2.74 2.12
C GLY A 12 -8.08 -2.43 1.43
N ILE A 13 -7.97 -2.71 0.14
CA ILE A 13 -6.78 -2.37 -0.67
C ILE A 13 -6.59 -0.85 -0.73
N ALA A 14 -7.66 -0.10 -0.99
CA ALA A 14 -7.61 1.36 -1.03
C ALA A 14 -7.19 1.93 0.33
N TYR A 15 -7.80 1.45 1.41
CA TYR A 15 -7.49 1.89 2.77
C TYR A 15 -6.04 1.62 3.15
N ALA A 16 -5.53 0.41 2.89
CA ALA A 16 -4.12 0.07 3.15
C ALA A 16 -3.16 0.92 2.29
N THR A 17 -3.53 1.21 1.03
CA THR A 17 -2.76 2.09 0.14
C THR A 17 -2.63 3.50 0.74
N GLU A 18 -3.75 4.10 1.16
CA GLU A 18 -3.78 5.43 1.79
C GLU A 18 -2.96 5.47 3.08
N GLN A 19 -3.08 4.44 3.94
CA GLN A 19 -2.29 4.34 5.17
C GLN A 19 -0.79 4.32 4.89
N ILE A 20 -0.35 3.58 3.87
CA ILE A 20 1.08 3.51 3.51
C ILE A 20 1.56 4.85 2.96
N ILE A 21 0.77 5.52 2.11
CA ILE A 21 1.11 6.84 1.59
C ILE A 21 1.27 7.85 2.73
N ASP A 22 0.37 7.84 3.72
CA ASP A 22 0.46 8.71 4.89
C ASP A 22 1.75 8.46 5.69
N LEU A 23 2.11 7.20 5.92
CA LEU A 23 3.38 6.85 6.58
C LEU A 23 4.60 7.36 5.80
N ILE A 24 4.61 7.18 4.47
CA ILE A 24 5.69 7.67 3.60
C ILE A 24 5.78 9.20 3.66
N ALA A 25 4.66 9.91 3.55
CA ALA A 25 4.60 11.37 3.61
C ALA A 25 5.11 11.93 4.95
N ASN A 26 4.97 11.15 6.03
CA ASN A 26 5.51 11.48 7.36
C ASN A 26 6.94 10.96 7.59
N GLY A 27 7.65 10.53 6.53
CA GLY A 27 9.07 10.17 6.58
C GLY A 27 9.37 8.75 7.08
N ILE A 28 8.37 7.87 7.20
CA ILE A 28 8.59 6.47 7.57
C ILE A 28 9.17 5.72 6.37
N ARG A 29 10.36 5.14 6.53
CA ARG A 29 11.12 4.53 5.42
C ARG A 29 10.91 3.03 5.23
N GLY A 30 10.18 2.37 6.13
CA GLY A 30 9.99 0.92 6.10
C GLY A 30 8.58 0.53 6.48
N VAL A 31 7.95 -0.28 5.63
CA VAL A 31 6.62 -0.86 5.87
C VAL A 31 6.72 -2.37 5.68
N HIS A 32 6.20 -3.13 6.65
CA HIS A 32 6.08 -4.58 6.56
C HIS A 32 4.60 -4.96 6.43
N ILE A 33 4.24 -5.66 5.36
CA ILE A 33 2.86 -6.07 5.09
C ILE A 33 2.66 -7.52 5.49
N TYR A 34 1.73 -7.77 6.43
CA TYR A 34 1.24 -9.12 6.70
C TYR A 34 0.27 -9.56 5.60
N SER A 35 0.76 -10.36 4.64
CA SER A 35 -0.05 -10.81 3.49
C SER A 35 -1.17 -11.77 3.87
N MET A 36 -1.10 -12.43 5.03
CA MET A 36 -2.05 -13.46 5.46
C MET A 36 -2.26 -14.55 4.38
N ASN A 37 -1.16 -14.95 3.71
CA ASN A 37 -1.13 -15.86 2.57
C ASN A 37 -1.94 -15.40 1.34
N LYS A 38 -2.17 -14.10 1.18
CA LYS A 38 -2.89 -13.48 0.04
C LYS A 38 -1.95 -12.57 -0.76
N PRO A 39 -1.11 -13.14 -1.64
CA PRO A 39 -0.10 -12.38 -2.38
C PRO A 39 -0.71 -11.42 -3.40
N ASP A 40 -1.90 -11.72 -3.91
CA ASP A 40 -2.69 -10.89 -4.84
C ASP A 40 -3.08 -9.54 -4.20
N ILE A 41 -3.53 -9.55 -2.94
CA ILE A 41 -3.84 -8.33 -2.18
C ILE A 41 -2.58 -7.50 -1.99
N THR A 42 -1.47 -8.12 -1.56
CA THR A 42 -0.21 -7.41 -1.36
C THR A 42 0.32 -6.85 -2.68
N ALA A 43 0.24 -7.59 -3.78
CA ALA A 43 0.66 -7.11 -5.09
C ALA A 43 -0.16 -5.89 -5.56
N ALA A 44 -1.47 -5.88 -5.32
CA ALA A 44 -2.32 -4.74 -5.65
C ALA A 44 -1.93 -3.47 -4.86
N ILE A 45 -1.70 -3.61 -3.55
CA ILE A 45 -1.23 -2.50 -2.70
C ILE A 45 0.12 -1.98 -3.20
N MET A 46 1.09 -2.87 -3.43
CA MET A 46 2.42 -2.50 -3.92
C MET A 46 2.39 -1.83 -5.29
N HIS A 47 1.49 -2.27 -6.17
CA HIS A 47 1.29 -1.63 -7.48
C HIS A 47 0.81 -0.19 -7.33
N ASN A 48 -0.19 0.07 -6.48
CA ASN A 48 -0.75 1.40 -6.27
C ASN A 48 0.27 2.42 -5.75
N ILE A 49 1.29 1.99 -5.02
CA ILE A 49 2.32 2.87 -4.43
C ILE A 49 3.66 2.83 -5.17
N SER A 50 3.77 2.07 -6.28
CA SER A 50 5.05 1.79 -6.95
C SER A 50 5.85 3.05 -7.30
N HIS A 51 5.25 3.98 -8.05
CA HIS A 51 5.91 5.24 -8.41
C HIS A 51 6.14 6.20 -7.24
N ILE A 52 5.31 6.14 -6.18
CA ILE A 52 5.49 6.93 -4.97
C ILE A 52 6.76 6.45 -4.24
N VAL A 53 6.90 5.14 -4.08
CA VAL A 53 8.08 4.52 -3.47
C VAL A 53 9.34 4.80 -4.29
N GLU A 54 9.27 4.69 -5.62
CA GLU A 54 10.38 5.03 -6.51
C GLU A 54 10.84 6.48 -6.34
N ALA A 55 9.91 7.44 -6.35
CA ALA A 55 10.21 8.86 -6.21
C ALA A 55 10.91 9.17 -4.87
N VAL A 56 10.35 8.70 -3.75
CA VAL A 56 10.90 8.95 -2.41
C VAL A 56 12.26 8.28 -2.22
N ASN A 57 12.46 7.09 -2.79
CA ASN A 57 13.76 6.42 -2.72
C ASN A 57 14.82 7.13 -3.56
N ALA A 58 14.47 7.70 -4.72
CA ALA A 58 15.39 8.48 -5.54
C ALA A 58 15.86 9.76 -4.81
N GLU A 59 14.97 10.46 -4.09
CA GLU A 59 15.32 11.61 -3.27
C GLU A 59 16.29 11.28 -2.14
N ALA A 60 16.18 10.09 -1.53
CA ALA A 60 17.05 9.66 -0.45
C ALA A 60 18.51 9.38 -0.87
N HIS A 61 18.81 9.40 -2.18
CA HIS A 61 20.13 9.13 -2.76
C HIS A 61 20.81 10.40 -3.31
N VAL A 62 20.21 11.58 -3.09
CA VAL A 62 20.77 12.91 -3.40
C VAL A 62 21.35 13.54 -2.13
#